data_AF-A0AAQ0MKR1-F1
#
_entry.id   AF-A0AAQ0MKR1-F1
#
_cell.length_a   1.000
_cell.length_b   1.000
_cell.length_c   1.000
_cell.angle_alpha   90.00
_cell.angle_beta   90.00
_cell.angle_gamma   90.00
#
_symmetry.space_group_name_H-M   'P 1'
#
loop_
_entity.id
_entity.type
_entity.pdbx_description
1 polymer ?
#
loop_
_entity_poly.entity_id
_entity_poly.type
_entity_poly.pdbx_seq_one_letter_code
_entity_poly.pdbx_strand_id
1 'polypeptide(L)'
;MERLCVNGKEYTILGKNLKNMEANGFYRDYLATRLRSGWTLHEACKAPKGTRLEDYREEQKIKQMESQVRRIRAKVKEEKHRDEHPWLYDGTPQVHQRKKYVADLMKNDIFPKVVK
;
A
#
# COMPACT_ATOMS: atom_id res chain seq x y z
N MET A 1 23.50 -13.01 -7.67
CA MET A 1 22.88 -14.10 -6.89
C MET A 1 23.83 -14.40 -5.75
N GLU A 2 23.41 -14.19 -4.51
CA GLU A 2 24.25 -14.48 -3.34
C GLU A 2 23.75 -15.73 -2.63
N ARG A 3 24.67 -16.60 -2.23
CA ARG A 3 24.38 -17.80 -1.44
C ARG A 3 24.88 -17.59 -0.02
N LEU A 4 24.11 -17.97 0.98
CA LEU A 4 24.48 -17.85 2.39
C LEU A 4 24.18 -19.17 3.10
N CYS A 5 25.18 -19.75 3.77
CA CYS A 5 25.00 -20.94 4.60
C CYS A 5 24.92 -20.53 6.07
N VAL A 6 23.84 -20.92 6.75
CA VAL A 6 23.62 -20.66 8.19
C VAL A 6 23.05 -21.91 8.83
N ASN A 7 23.70 -22.39 9.89
CA ASN A 7 23.31 -23.60 10.63
C ASN A 7 23.06 -24.82 9.71
N GLY A 8 23.94 -25.02 8.71
CA GLY A 8 23.83 -26.11 7.74
C GLY A 8 22.71 -25.97 6.70
N LYS A 9 21.99 -24.83 6.69
CA LYS A 9 20.97 -24.51 5.68
C LYS A 9 21.52 -23.51 4.67
N GLU A 10 21.37 -23.83 3.39
CA GLU A 10 21.71 -22.91 2.31
C GLU A 10 20.52 -22.02 1.94
N TYR A 11 20.76 -20.72 1.89
CA TYR A 11 19.81 -19.70 1.48
C TYR A 11 20.32 -19.02 0.22
N THR A 12 19.44 -18.88 -0.77
CA THR A 12 19.75 -18.14 -2.00
C THR A 12 19.03 -16.80 -1.97
N ILE A 13 19.80 -15.70 -1.93
CA ILE A 13 19.29 -14.33 -1.91
C ILE A 13 19.14 -13.87 -3.36
N LEU A 14 17.90 -13.59 -3.76
CA LEU A 14 17.51 -13.26 -5.13
C LEU A 14 16.56 -12.06 -5.18
N GLY A 15 16.69 -11.27 -6.24
CA GLY A 15 15.72 -10.26 -6.67
C GLY A 15 15.25 -9.32 -5.57
N LYS A 16 13.98 -9.49 -5.15
CA LYS A 16 13.33 -8.64 -4.14
C LYS A 16 14.05 -8.64 -2.79
N ASN A 17 14.63 -9.77 -2.39
CA ASN A 17 15.32 -9.87 -1.11
C ASN A 17 16.63 -9.06 -1.11
N LEU A 18 17.34 -9.03 -2.24
CA LEU A 18 18.55 -8.23 -2.41
C LEU A 18 18.22 -6.72 -2.34
N LYS A 19 17.19 -6.29 -3.06
CA LYS A 19 16.71 -4.90 -3.02
C LYS A 19 16.30 -4.46 -1.61
N ASN A 20 15.63 -5.33 -0.86
CA ASN A 20 15.25 -5.02 0.52
C ASN A 20 16.46 -4.92 1.45
N MET A 21 17.50 -5.74 1.23
CA MET A 21 18.75 -5.64 2.00
C MET A 21 19.49 -4.33 1.72
N GLU A 22 19.61 -3.96 0.45
CA GLU A 22 20.21 -2.69 0.02
C GLU A 22 19.45 -1.51 0.61
N ALA A 23 18.12 -1.51 0.52
CA ALA A 23 17.26 -0.45 1.05
C ALA A 23 17.37 -0.31 2.57
N ASN A 24 17.50 -1.44 3.30
CA ASN A 24 17.64 -1.43 4.75
C ASN A 24 19.09 -1.24 5.23
N GLY A 25 20.07 -1.16 4.32
CA GLY A 25 21.47 -0.84 4.62
C GLY A 25 22.19 -1.87 5.49
N PHE A 26 21.87 -3.16 5.39
CA PHE A 26 22.56 -4.21 6.13
C PHE A 26 23.10 -5.34 5.25
N TYR A 27 24.26 -5.87 5.65
CA TYR A 27 25.05 -6.82 4.90
C TYR A 27 24.80 -8.28 5.34
N ARG A 28 25.48 -9.21 4.65
CA ARG A 28 25.34 -10.67 4.79
C ARG A 28 25.49 -11.18 6.24
N ASP A 29 26.38 -10.60 7.03
CA ASP A 29 26.60 -11.02 8.43
C ASP A 29 25.41 -10.72 9.33
N TYR A 30 24.76 -9.58 9.11
CA TYR A 30 23.56 -9.19 9.85
C TYR A 30 22.38 -10.09 9.46
N LEU A 31 22.25 -10.42 8.17
CA LEU A 31 21.27 -11.37 7.69
C LEU A 31 21.48 -12.76 8.32
N ALA A 32 22.73 -13.23 8.40
CA ALA A 32 23.05 -14.50 9.05
C ALA A 32 22.64 -14.53 10.53
N THR A 33 22.78 -13.40 11.22
CA THR A 33 22.38 -13.25 12.63
C THR A 33 20.87 -13.34 12.79
N ARG A 34 20.10 -12.70 11.89
CA ARG A 34 18.64 -12.84 11.85
C ARG A 34 18.20 -14.27 11.57
N LEU A 35 18.80 -14.93 10.58
CA LEU A 35 18.49 -16.32 10.25
C LEU A 35 18.78 -17.26 11.43
N ARG A 36 19.89 -17.04 12.17
CA ARG A 36 20.19 -17.77 13.41
C ARG A 36 19.15 -17.51 14.51
N SER A 37 18.62 -16.30 14.56
CA SER A 37 17.59 -15.88 15.53
C SER A 37 16.17 -16.33 15.15
N GLY A 38 16.02 -17.19 14.14
CA GLY A 38 14.72 -17.77 13.76
C GLY A 38 13.89 -16.95 12.77
N TRP A 39 14.48 -15.91 12.16
CA TRP A 39 13.82 -15.18 11.07
C TRP A 39 13.77 -16.04 9.81
N THR A 40 12.68 -15.92 9.03
CA THR A 40 12.69 -16.43 7.65
C THR A 40 13.52 -15.53 6.74
N LEU A 41 14.03 -16.05 5.62
CA LEU A 41 14.81 -15.24 4.66
C LEU A 41 14.07 -13.98 4.21
N HIS A 42 12.78 -14.11 3.93
CA HIS A 42 11.97 -12.99 3.47
C HIS A 42 11.77 -11.92 4.55
N GLU A 43 11.39 -12.33 5.77
CA GLU A 43 11.24 -11.41 6.90
C GLU A 43 12.59 -10.74 7.22
N ALA A 44 13.67 -11.53 7.23
CA ALA A 44 15.01 -11.07 7.57
C ALA A 44 15.53 -10.00 6.61
N CYS A 45 15.21 -10.08 5.31
CA CYS A 45 15.57 -9.06 4.33
C CYS A 45 14.65 -7.83 4.41
N LYS A 46 13.36 -8.03 4.72
CA LYS A 46 12.34 -6.96 4.65
C LYS A 46 12.32 -6.08 5.90
N ALA A 47 12.59 -6.63 7.08
CA ALA A 47 12.50 -5.89 8.33
C ALA A 47 13.59 -4.80 8.47
N PRO A 48 13.27 -3.60 8.98
CA PRO A 48 14.26 -2.54 9.25
C PRO A 48 15.33 -2.99 10.23
N LYS A 49 16.55 -2.45 10.14
CA LYS A 49 17.63 -2.78 11.09
C LYS A 49 17.23 -2.45 12.53
N GLY A 50 17.58 -3.32 13.48
CA GLY A 50 17.31 -3.12 14.92
C GLY A 50 15.93 -3.59 15.39
N THR A 51 15.06 -4.07 14.49
CA THR A 51 13.75 -4.64 14.88
C THR A 51 13.90 -6.02 15.51
N ARG A 52 13.12 -6.28 16.57
CA ARG A 52 12.94 -7.62 17.14
C ARG A 52 11.94 -8.41 16.28
N LEU A 53 12.08 -9.73 16.29
CA LEU A 53 11.23 -10.62 15.48
C LEU A 53 9.75 -10.55 15.90
N GLU A 54 9.52 -10.50 17.22
CA GLU A 54 8.18 -10.44 17.81
C GLU A 54 7.48 -9.14 17.41
N ASP A 55 8.13 -7.99 17.66
CA ASP A 55 7.64 -6.66 17.29
C ASP A 55 7.33 -6.58 15.79
N TYR A 56 8.24 -7.06 14.93
CA TYR A 56 8.02 -7.05 13.48
C TYR A 56 6.77 -7.85 13.08
N ARG A 57 6.58 -9.04 13.65
CA ARG A 57 5.42 -9.89 13.35
C ARG A 57 4.13 -9.29 13.90
N GLU A 58 4.17 -8.67 15.07
CA GLU A 58 3.03 -7.95 15.65
C GLU A 58 2.64 -6.75 14.77
N GLU A 59 3.60 -5.92 14.36
CA GLU A 59 3.37 -4.82 13.42
C GLU A 59 2.75 -5.30 12.10
N GLN A 60 3.23 -6.42 11.54
CA GLN A 60 2.61 -6.99 10.32
C GLN A 60 1.16 -7.43 10.57
N LYS A 61 0.84 -8.01 11.73
CA LYS A 61 -0.53 -8.39 12.08
C LYS A 61 -1.43 -7.16 12.25
N ILE A 62 -0.95 -6.13 12.95
CA ILE A 62 -1.68 -4.85 13.13
C ILE A 62 -1.98 -4.24 11.76
N LYS A 63 -0.96 -4.11 10.90
CA LYS A 63 -1.12 -3.57 9.55
C LYS A 63 -2.12 -4.35 8.70
N GLN A 64 -2.14 -5.68 8.83
CA GLN A 64 -3.14 -6.52 8.17
C GLN A 64 -4.55 -6.22 8.70
N MET A 65 -4.74 -6.17 10.02
CA MET A 65 -6.03 -5.86 10.65
C MET A 65 -6.53 -4.47 10.22
N GLU A 66 -5.68 -3.45 10.28
CA GLU A 66 -6.01 -2.09 9.84
C GLU A 66 -6.43 -2.05 8.37
N SER A 67 -5.74 -2.78 7.50
CA SER A 67 -6.11 -2.86 6.08
C SER A 67 -7.50 -3.48 5.88
N GLN A 68 -7.85 -4.51 6.65
CA GLN A 68 -9.18 -5.14 6.60
C GLN A 68 -10.25 -4.18 7.11
N VAL A 69 -10.02 -3.54 8.25
CA VAL A 69 -10.93 -2.52 8.81
C VAL A 69 -11.16 -1.38 7.82
N ARG A 70 -10.10 -0.90 7.16
CA ARG A 70 -10.23 0.14 6.12
C ARG A 70 -11.08 -0.31 4.95
N ARG A 71 -10.90 -1.56 4.46
CA ARG A 71 -11.70 -2.12 3.37
C ARG A 71 -13.17 -2.26 3.76
N ILE A 72 -13.44 -2.73 4.97
CA ILE A 72 -14.81 -2.87 5.50
C ILE A 72 -15.46 -1.49 5.59
N ARG A 73 -14.79 -0.50 6.20
CA ARG A 73 -15.30 0.87 6.29
C ARG A 73 -15.58 1.49 4.92
N ALA A 74 -14.72 1.24 3.94
CA ALA A 74 -14.92 1.72 2.57
C ALA A 74 -16.19 1.12 1.94
N LYS A 75 -16.41 -0.19 2.11
CA LYS A 75 -17.64 -0.86 1.64
C LYS A 75 -18.89 -0.31 2.31
N VAL A 76 -18.90 -0.22 3.64
CA VAL A 76 -20.04 0.32 4.40
C VAL A 76 -20.33 1.76 3.98
N LYS A 77 -19.30 2.58 3.75
CA LYS A 77 -19.47 3.95 3.25
C LYS A 77 -20.08 3.98 1.85
N GLU A 78 -19.66 3.08 0.96
CA GLU A 78 -20.19 2.98 -0.39
C GLU A 78 -21.65 2.51 -0.39
N GLU A 79 -21.97 1.49 0.39
CA GLU A 79 -23.34 0.98 0.58
C GLU A 79 -24.25 2.10 1.11
N LYS A 80 -23.83 2.76 2.21
CA LYS A 80 -24.57 3.89 2.77
C LYS A 80 -24.79 5.02 1.75
N HIS A 81 -23.78 5.35 0.94
CA HIS A 81 -23.90 6.38 -0.09
C HIS A 81 -24.87 5.97 -1.20
N ARG A 82 -24.92 4.67 -1.57
CA ARG A 82 -25.92 4.15 -2.52
C ARG A 82 -27.33 4.20 -1.94
N ASP A 83 -27.50 3.91 -0.65
CA ASP A 83 -28.79 3.95 0.03
C ASP A 83 -29.30 5.39 0.21
N GLU A 84 -28.43 6.34 0.54
CA GLU A 84 -28.76 7.76 0.73
C GLU A 84 -28.96 8.50 -0.60
N HIS A 85 -28.28 8.06 -1.66
CA HIS A 85 -28.29 8.70 -2.98
C HIS A 85 -28.55 7.69 -4.12
N PRO A 86 -29.69 6.97 -4.10
CA PRO A 86 -29.98 5.93 -5.09
C PRO A 86 -30.07 6.48 -6.52
N TRP A 87 -30.53 7.73 -6.68
CA TRP A 87 -30.63 8.43 -7.97
C TRP A 87 -29.30 8.60 -8.71
N LEU A 88 -28.16 8.45 -8.03
CA LEU A 88 -26.84 8.46 -8.65
C LEU A 88 -26.49 7.11 -9.31
N TYR A 89 -27.21 6.03 -8.98
CA TYR A 89 -26.88 4.65 -9.34
C TYR A 89 -28.00 3.92 -10.09
N ASP A 90 -29.26 4.31 -9.90
CA ASP A 90 -30.46 3.66 -10.47
C ASP A 90 -30.80 4.11 -11.90
N GLY A 91 -30.05 5.07 -12.45
CA GLY A 91 -30.24 5.58 -13.82
C GLY A 91 -31.25 6.73 -13.95
N THR A 92 -31.93 7.13 -12.85
CA THR A 92 -31.97 8.54 -12.40
C THR A 92 -31.77 9.66 -13.43
N PRO A 93 -32.60 9.90 -14.48
CA PRO A 93 -32.27 10.94 -15.44
C PRO A 93 -32.18 12.32 -14.75
N GLN A 94 -31.05 13.00 -14.91
CA GLN A 94 -30.86 14.33 -14.35
C GLN A 94 -31.80 15.32 -15.07
N VAL A 95 -32.92 15.67 -14.44
CA VAL A 95 -33.98 16.52 -15.01
C VAL A 95 -33.58 18.00 -15.17
N HIS A 96 -32.58 18.47 -14.43
CA HIS A 96 -32.15 19.86 -14.49
C HIS A 96 -30.98 20.07 -15.47
N GLN A 97 -31.24 20.85 -16.52
CA GLN A 97 -30.20 21.32 -17.42
C GLN A 97 -29.26 22.31 -16.70
N ARG A 98 -28.01 22.38 -17.15
CA ARG A 98 -27.07 23.40 -16.67
C ARG A 98 -27.57 24.79 -17.05
N LYS A 99 -27.42 25.75 -16.14
CA LYS A 99 -27.71 27.16 -16.43
C LYS A 99 -26.75 27.69 -17.49
N LYS A 100 -27.24 28.60 -18.35
CA LYS A 100 -26.46 29.22 -19.42
C LYS A 100 -25.10 29.75 -18.96
N TYR A 101 -25.08 30.48 -17.85
CA TYR A 101 -23.85 31.01 -17.24
C TYR A 101 -22.81 29.93 -16.93
N VAL A 102 -23.23 28.79 -16.36
CA VAL A 102 -22.34 27.68 -16.02
C VAL A 102 -21.83 26.98 -17.29
N ALA A 103 -22.69 26.82 -18.29
CA ALA A 103 -22.30 26.27 -19.59
C ALA A 103 -21.25 27.15 -20.29
N ASP A 104 -21.42 28.47 -20.24
CA ASP A 104 -20.48 29.44 -20.83
C ASP A 104 -19.13 29.44 -20.10
N LEU A 105 -19.12 29.38 -18.77
CA LEU A 105 -17.89 29.25 -17.98
C LEU A 105 -17.14 27.95 -18.29
N MET A 106 -17.85 26.82 -18.39
CA MET A 106 -17.19 25.55 -18.73
C MET A 106 -16.66 25.51 -20.16
N LYS A 107 -17.29 26.23 -21.09
CA LYS A 107 -16.82 26.31 -22.48
C LYS A 107 -15.57 27.18 -22.59
N ASN A 108 -15.54 28.32 -21.89
CA ASN A 108 -14.57 29.38 -22.15
C ASN A 108 -13.50 29.51 -21.06
N ASP A 109 -13.80 29.12 -19.81
CA ASP A 109 -13.00 29.44 -18.62
C ASP A 109 -12.70 28.20 -17.75
N ILE A 110 -12.88 27.00 -18.30
CA ILE A 110 -12.58 25.72 -17.61
C ILE A 110 -11.09 25.55 -17.32
N PHE A 111 -10.23 26.14 -18.13
CA PHE A 111 -8.77 26.14 -17.92
C PHE A 111 -8.27 27.57 -17.69
N PRO A 112 -7.27 27.76 -16.81
CA PRO A 112 -6.62 29.04 -16.63
C PRO A 112 -6.06 29.54 -17.98
N LYS A 113 -6.49 30.73 -18.40
CA LYS A 113 -5.96 31.36 -19.61
C LYS A 113 -4.59 31.94 -19.30
N VAL A 114 -3.56 31.47 -20.00
CA VAL A 114 -2.22 32.05 -19.92
C VAL A 114 -2.28 33.46 -20.51
N VAL A 115 -2.04 34.47 -19.68
CA VAL A 115 -1.86 35.86 -20.13
C VAL A 115 -0.43 35.96 -20.69
N LYS A 116 -0.31 36.35 -21.96
CA LYS A 116 0.97 36.64 -22.61
C LYS A 116 1.40 38.07 -22.33
#